data_AF-J7G2L8-F1
#
_entry.id   AF-J7G2L8-F1
#
_cell.length_a   1.000
_cell.length_b   1.000
_cell.length_c   1.000
_cell.angle_alpha   90.00
_cell.angle_beta   90.00
_cell.angle_gamma   90.00
#
_symmetry.space_group_name_H-M   'P 1'
#
loop_
_entity.id
_entity.type
_entity.pdbx_description
1 polymer ?
#
loop_
_entity_poly.entity_id
_entity_poly.type
_entity_poly.pdbx_seq_one_letter_code
_entity_poly.pdbx_strand_id
1 'polypeptide(L)' 'GETLIEAAKKGINSIIGAAVLDLGILTTPQLHWMVHARNKGWKATEQNYFEQLSSSFKCLMDLIPDGIKVNEENDKLI' A
#
# COMPACT_ATOMS: atom_id res chain seq x y z
N GLY A 1 13.75 -11.14 11.07
CA GLY A 1 13.44 -10.00 10.20
C GLY A 1 14.62 -9.05 10.16
N GLU A 2 14.88 -8.38 11.27
CA GLU A 2 15.91 -7.33 11.41
C GLU A 2 17.31 -7.73 10.93
N THR A 3 17.81 -8.90 11.32
CA THR A 3 19.14 -9.38 10.87
C THR A 3 19.24 -9.56 9.36
N LEU A 4 18.15 -10.02 8.71
CA LEU A 4 18.08 -10.16 7.25
C LEU A 4 17.96 -8.80 6.55
N ILE A 5 17.25 -7.84 7.16
CA ILE A 5 17.18 -6.46 6.65
C ILE A 5 18.58 -5.83 6.66
N GLU A 6 19.35 -6.00 7.74
CA GLU A 6 20.71 -5.49 7.82
C GLU A 6 21.65 -6.18 6.83
N ALA A 7 21.51 -7.48 6.62
CA ALA A 7 22.25 -8.19 5.58
C ALA A 7 21.89 -7.67 4.17
N ALA A 8 20.62 -7.41 3.89
CA ALA A 8 20.16 -6.86 2.61
C ALA A 8 20.71 -5.45 2.37
N LYS A 9 20.65 -4.57 3.39
CA LYS A 9 21.25 -3.22 3.33
C LYS A 9 22.73 -3.28 3.02
N LYS A 10 23.49 -4.15 3.71
CA LYS A 10 24.92 -4.36 3.43
C LYS A 10 25.17 -4.84 2.00
N GLY A 11 24.35 -5.78 1.51
CA GLY A 11 24.42 -6.27 0.14
C GLY A 11 24.22 -5.15 -0.89
N ILE A 12 23.17 -4.33 -0.73
CA ILE A 12 22.87 -3.22 -1.65
C ILE A 12 23.98 -2.16 -1.59
N ASN A 13 24.43 -1.77 -0.39
CA ASN A 13 25.46 -0.75 -0.21
C ASN A 13 26.85 -1.16 -0.73
N SER A 14 27.06 -2.44 -1.05
CA SER A 14 28.29 -2.90 -1.71
C SER A 14 28.35 -2.52 -3.20
N ILE A 15 27.23 -2.06 -3.79
CA ILE A 15 27.11 -1.68 -5.20
C ILE A 15 27.20 -0.16 -5.33
N ILE A 16 28.17 0.34 -6.10
CA ILE A 16 28.39 1.77 -6.32
C ILE A 16 27.18 2.40 -7.01
N GLY A 17 26.65 3.48 -6.44
CA GLY A 17 25.52 4.23 -7.00
C GLY A 17 24.14 3.62 -6.71
N ALA A 18 24.07 2.47 -6.04
CA ALA A 18 22.81 1.93 -5.57
C ALA A 18 22.28 2.74 -4.37
N ALA A 19 20.98 3.04 -4.38
CA ALA A 19 20.29 3.67 -3.26
C ALA A 19 19.27 2.68 -2.67
N VAL A 20 19.27 2.54 -1.35
CA VAL A 20 18.30 1.73 -0.61
C VAL A 20 17.37 2.63 0.18
N LEU A 21 16.09 2.27 0.21
CA LEU A 21 15.11 2.85 1.11
C LEU A 21 14.42 1.73 1.89
N ASP A 22 14.58 1.76 3.20
CA ASP A 22 13.84 0.89 4.12
C ASP A 22 12.45 1.50 4.35
N LEU A 23 11.41 0.74 4.04
CA LEU A 23 10.01 1.17 4.14
C LEU A 23 9.32 0.63 5.41
N GLY A 24 10.07 -0.04 6.29
CA GLY A 24 9.54 -0.58 7.54
C GLY A 24 8.71 -1.85 7.36
N ILE A 25 7.75 -2.06 8.26
CA ILE A 25 6.88 -3.23 8.27
C ILE A 25 5.72 -2.97 7.32
N LEU A 26 5.63 -3.78 6.26
CA LEU A 26 4.57 -3.72 5.27
C LEU A 26 4.08 -5.13 4.96
N THR A 27 2.85 -5.22 4.50
CA THR A 27 2.37 -6.40 3.79
C THR A 27 3.08 -6.51 2.43
N THR A 28 3.19 -7.73 1.90
CA THR A 28 3.78 -7.95 0.57
C THR A 28 3.10 -7.10 -0.52
N PRO A 29 1.76 -6.97 -0.60
CA PRO A 29 1.11 -6.11 -1.58
C PRO A 29 1.43 -4.62 -1.44
N GLN A 30 1.55 -4.09 -0.21
CA GLN A 30 1.96 -2.69 0.02
C GLN A 30 3.34 -2.41 -0.57
N LEU A 31 4.31 -3.32 -0.37
CA LEU A 31 5.65 -3.17 -0.94
C LEU A 31 5.62 -3.19 -2.47
N HIS A 32 4.89 -4.13 -3.08
CA HIS A 32 4.72 -4.17 -4.54
C HIS A 32 4.10 -2.88 -5.09
N TRP A 33 3.07 -2.37 -4.43
CA TRP A 33 2.42 -1.12 -4.83
C TRP A 33 3.38 0.07 -4.73
N MET A 34 4.18 0.16 -3.67
CA MET A 34 5.15 1.26 -3.49
C MET A 34 6.24 1.26 -4.56
N VAL A 35 6.76 0.08 -4.95
CA VAL A 35 7.70 -0.03 -6.07
C VAL A 35 7.07 0.44 -7.37
N HIS A 36 5.83 0.02 -7.65
CA HIS A 36 5.08 0.47 -8.83
C HIS A 36 4.89 1.99 -8.84
N ALA A 37 4.40 2.57 -7.74
CA ALA A 37 4.15 4.00 -7.60
C ALA A 37 5.43 4.83 -7.79
N ARG A 38 6.56 4.43 -7.19
CA ARG A 38 7.85 5.12 -7.38
C ARG A 38 8.33 5.10 -8.82
N ASN A 39 8.21 3.95 -9.50
CA ASN A 39 8.62 3.83 -10.90
C ASN A 39 7.73 4.65 -11.86
N LYS A 40 6.52 5.03 -11.42
CA LYS A 40 5.64 5.98 -12.11
C LYS A 40 5.90 7.45 -11.75
N GLY A 41 6.82 7.73 -10.83
CA GLY A 41 7.08 9.08 -10.32
C GLY A 41 6.04 9.57 -9.31
N TRP A 42 5.22 8.68 -8.76
CA TRP A 42 4.21 9.02 -7.76
C TRP A 42 4.79 8.99 -6.34
N LYS A 43 4.11 9.68 -5.41
CA LYS A 43 4.40 9.52 -3.98
C LYS A 43 3.98 8.11 -3.54
N ALA A 44 4.92 7.41 -2.91
CA ALA A 44 4.75 6.03 -2.49
C ALA A 44 4.93 5.91 -0.97
N THR A 45 4.02 6.54 -0.23
CA THR A 45 3.93 6.38 1.23
C THR A 45 2.84 5.36 1.58
N GLU A 46 2.88 4.82 2.80
CA GLU A 46 1.82 3.93 3.28
C GLU A 46 0.45 4.63 3.30
N GLN A 47 0.41 5.91 3.67
CA GLN A 47 -0.80 6.71 3.60
C GLN A 47 -1.35 6.79 2.16
N ASN A 48 -0.49 6.95 1.15
CA ASN A 48 -0.96 7.01 -0.25
C ASN A 48 -1.55 5.67 -0.72
N TYR A 49 -1.03 4.54 -0.22
CA TYR A 49 -1.63 3.22 -0.46
C TYR A 49 -3.06 3.16 0.11
N PHE A 50 -3.26 3.59 1.36
CA PHE A 50 -4.59 3.62 1.97
C PHE A 50 -5.54 4.63 1.32
N GLU A 51 -5.05 5.81 0.93
CA GLU A 51 -5.82 6.82 0.20
C GLU A 51 -6.29 6.28 -1.15
N GLN A 52 -5.42 5.60 -1.91
CA GLN A 52 -5.82 4.99 -3.17
C GLN A 52 -6.90 3.91 -2.98
N LEU A 53 -6.73 3.03 -2.00
CA LEU A 53 -7.71 1.97 -1.72
C LEU A 53 -9.06 2.55 -1.30
N SER A 54 -9.07 3.46 -0.32
CA SER A 54 -10.30 4.06 0.21
C SER A 54 -11.03 4.91 -0.82
N SER A 55 -10.32 5.72 -1.60
CA SER A 55 -10.94 6.53 -2.67
C SER A 55 -11.49 5.67 -3.80
N SER A 56 -10.77 4.61 -4.21
CA SER A 56 -11.24 3.69 -5.24
C SER A 56 -12.48 2.92 -4.77
N PHE A 57 -12.47 2.45 -3.52
CA PHE A 57 -13.61 1.76 -2.92
C PHE A 57 -14.83 2.68 -2.81
N LYS A 58 -14.65 3.91 -2.35
CA LYS A 58 -15.72 4.91 -2.30
C LYS A 58 -16.31 5.16 -3.69
N CYS A 59 -15.47 5.33 -4.70
CA CYS A 59 -15.92 5.50 -6.09
C CYS A 59 -16.80 4.33 -6.55
N LEU A 60 -16.43 3.08 -6.22
CA LEU A 60 -17.25 1.92 -6.52
C LEU A 60 -18.59 1.94 -5.77
N MET A 61 -18.59 2.37 -4.51
CA MET A 61 -19.81 2.48 -3.70
C MET A 61 -20.76 3.58 -4.21
N ASP A 62 -20.21 4.70 -4.67
CA ASP A 62 -20.98 5.82 -5.24
C ASP A 62 -21.68 5.42 -6.57
N LEU A 63 -21.22 4.35 -7.23
CA LEU A 63 -21.84 3.80 -8.45
C LEU A 63 -22.99 2.81 -8.17
N ILE A 64 -23.22 2.41 -6.91
CA ILE A 64 -24.32 1.49 -6.57
C ILE A 64 -25.66 2.22 -6.74
N PRO A 65 -26.57 1.72 -7.59
CA PRO A 65 -27.89 2.32 -7.75
C PRO A 65 -28.65 2.34 -6.43
N ASP A 66 -29.38 3.43 -6.15
CA ASP A 66 -30.07 3.66 -4.88
C ASP A 66 -31.02 2.52 -4.46
N GLY A 67 -31.55 1.74 -5.42
CA GLY A 67 -32.43 0.60 -5.15
C GLY A 67 -31.73 -0.69 -4.66
N ILE A 68 -30.40 -0.73 -4.62
CA ILE A 68 -29.59 -1.90 -4.16
C ILE A 68 -28.84 -1.59 -2.86
N LYS A 69 -28.91 -0.35 -2.34
CA LYS A 69 -28.26 0.04 -1.09
C LYS A 69 -28.82 -0.82 0.05
N VAL A 70 -28.04 -1.83 0.44
CA VAL A 70 -28.34 -2.71 1.58
C VAL A 70 -28.43 -1.80 2.80
N ASN A 71 -29.56 -1.83 3.50
CA ASN A 71 -29.75 -1.07 4.75
C ASN A 71 -28.57 -1.38 5.68
N GLU A 72 -27.74 -0.36 5.96
CA GLU A 72 -26.54 -0.45 6.81
C GLU A 72 -26.85 -0.82 8.28
N GLU A 73 -28.12 -1.04 8.64
CA GLU A 73 -28.56 -1.30 10.01
C GLU A 73 -28.25 -2.71 10.55
N ASN A 74 -27.85 -3.68 9.70
CA ASN A 74 -27.68 -5.08 10.13
C ASN A 74 -26.25 -5.57 10.38
N ASP A 75 -25.21 -4.76 10.17
CA ASP A 75 -23.80 -5.17 10.40
C ASP A 75 -23.27 -4.78 11.80
N LYS A 76 -24.17 -4.69 12.80
CA LYS A 76 -23.83 -4.66 14.23
C LYS A 76 -23.80 -6.05 14.88
N LEU A 77 -23.36 -7.08 14.14
CA LEU A 77 -23.12 -8.42 14.68
C LEU A 77 -21.81 -8.99 14.11
N ILE A 78 -20.69 -8.67 14.77
CA ILE A 78 -19.75 -9.57 15.47
C ILE A 78 -18.63 -8.71 16.05
#